data_AF-A0A939XR36-F1
#
_entry.id   AF-A0A939XR36-F1
#
_cell.length_a   1.000
_cell.length_b   1.000
_cell.length_c   1.000
_cell.angle_alpha   90.00
_cell.angle_beta   90.00
_cell.angle_gamma   90.00
#
_symmetry.space_group_name_H-M   'P 1'
#
loop_
_entity.id
_entity.type
_entity.pdbx_description
1 polymer ?
#
loop_
_entity_poly.entity_id
_entity_poly.type
_entity_poly.pdbx_seq_one_letter_code
_entity_poly.pdbx_strand_id
1 'polypeptide(L)'
;MKRIILILIIFAGCLSFTASAQHKPAEKRLVNTGWVNPRIGTGGHGHVFLGANVPFGYVQLGPTEHTRGWDWCSGYHDSDSVL
;
A
#
# COMPACT_ATOMS: atom_id res chain seq x y z
N MET A 1 -16.80 55.05 16.67
CA MET A 1 -15.42 54.52 16.87
C MET A 1 -15.41 53.20 17.66
N LYS A 2 -15.93 53.14 18.89
CA LYS A 2 -15.94 51.91 19.73
C LYS A 2 -16.62 50.67 19.09
N ARG A 3 -17.72 50.89 18.34
CA ARG A 3 -18.45 49.81 17.63
C ARG A 3 -17.69 49.22 16.44
N ILE A 4 -16.86 50.02 15.76
CA ILE A 4 -16.05 49.57 14.61
C ILE A 4 -14.90 48.68 15.09
N ILE A 5 -14.26 49.06 16.21
CA ILE A 5 -13.19 48.29 16.84
C ILE A 5 -13.71 46.90 17.26
N LEU A 6 -14.93 46.83 17.82
CA LEU A 6 -15.54 45.57 18.23
C LEU A 6 -15.80 44.63 17.04
N ILE A 7 -16.26 45.18 15.90
CA ILE A 7 -16.49 44.39 14.67
C ILE A 7 -15.17 43.84 14.11
N LEU A 8 -14.10 44.63 14.13
CA LEU A 8 -12.77 44.20 13.66
C LEU A 8 -12.20 43.07 14.53
N ILE A 9 -12.40 43.11 15.84
CA ILE A 9 -11.96 42.05 16.77
C ILE A 9 -12.72 40.75 16.50
N ILE A 10 -14.04 40.84 16.28
CA ILE A 10 -14.87 39.66 15.97
C ILE A 10 -14.44 39.05 14.63
N PHE A 11 -14.16 39.88 13.63
CA PHE A 11 -13.74 39.41 12.31
C PHE A 11 -12.36 38.74 12.34
N ALA A 12 -11.39 39.30 13.09
CA ALA A 12 -10.07 38.72 13.28
C ALA A 12 -10.12 37.38 14.05
N GLY A 13 -10.99 37.28 15.06
CA GLY A 13 -11.24 36.03 15.78
C GLY A 13 -11.86 34.96 14.90
N CYS A 14 -12.80 35.34 14.02
CA CYS A 14 -13.45 34.42 13.08
C CYS A 14 -12.46 33.87 12.04
N LEU A 15 -11.52 34.70 11.57
CA LEU A 15 -10.47 34.29 10.63
C LEU A 15 -9.47 33.27 11.22
N SER A 16 -9.24 33.36 12.53
CA SER A 16 -8.32 32.45 13.24
C SER A 16 -8.98 31.10 13.56
N PHE A 17 -10.32 31.07 13.68
CA PHE A 17 -11.07 29.84 13.94
C PHE A 17 -11.22 28.95 12.69
N THR A 18 -11.27 29.54 11.49
CA THR A 18 -11.38 28.77 10.24
C THR A 18 -10.07 28.11 9.79
N ALA A 19 -8.92 28.67 10.16
CA ALA A 19 -7.61 28.10 9.82
C ALA A 19 -7.31 26.77 10.54
N SER A 20 -7.80 26.60 11.77
CA SER A 20 -7.58 25.38 12.57
C SER A 20 -8.45 24.18 12.13
N ALA A 21 -9.46 24.39 11.28
CA ALA A 21 -10.41 23.36 10.88
C ALA A 21 -9.98 22.53 9.64
N GLN A 22 -8.85 22.85 9.00
CA GLN A 22 -8.43 22.23 7.74
C GLN A 22 -7.50 21.02 7.86
N HIS A 23 -7.10 20.59 9.05
CA HIS A 23 -6.36 19.33 9.19
C HIS A 23 -7.33 18.14 9.17
N LYS A 24 -7.85 17.79 8.00
CA LYS A 24 -8.46 16.47 7.80
C LYS A 24 -7.33 15.44 7.83
N PRO A 25 -7.27 14.54 8.84
CA PRO A 25 -6.32 13.44 8.79
C PRO A 25 -6.57 12.64 7.51
N ALA A 26 -5.49 12.23 6.84
CA ALA A 26 -5.60 11.39 5.65
C ALA A 26 -6.44 10.15 6.00
N GLU A 27 -7.58 10.00 5.33
CA GLU A 27 -8.40 8.81 5.47
C GLU A 27 -7.55 7.61 5.10
N LYS A 28 -7.42 6.65 6.02
CA LYS A 28 -6.66 5.42 5.80
C LYS A 28 -7.42 4.59 4.78
N ARG A 29 -7.19 4.86 3.49
CA ARG A 29 -7.77 4.10 2.38
C ARG A 29 -7.47 2.63 2.62
N LEU A 30 -8.50 1.83 2.84
CA LEU A 30 -8.38 0.38 2.89
C LEU A 30 -7.94 -0.09 1.51
N VAL A 31 -6.63 -0.33 1.33
CA VAL A 31 -6.10 -0.85 0.09
C VAL A 31 -6.26 -2.36 0.14
N ASN A 32 -7.13 -2.92 -0.70
CA ASN A 32 -7.41 -4.37 -0.73
C ASN A 32 -6.14 -5.23 -0.92
N THR A 33 -5.07 -4.66 -1.49
CA THR A 33 -3.78 -5.32 -1.65
C THR A 33 -3.14 -5.73 -0.33
N GLY A 34 -3.50 -5.07 0.79
CA GLY A 34 -3.01 -5.43 2.13
C GLY A 34 -3.46 -6.80 2.62
N TRP A 35 -4.49 -7.39 2.00
CA TRP A 35 -4.97 -8.75 2.31
C TRP A 35 -4.26 -9.84 1.50
N VAL A 36 -3.48 -9.48 0.48
CA VAL A 36 -2.82 -10.43 -0.41
C VAL A 36 -1.46 -10.82 0.17
N ASN A 37 -1.22 -12.11 0.34
CA ASN A 37 0.09 -12.66 0.68
C ASN A 37 0.66 -13.47 -0.51
N PRO A 38 1.64 -12.93 -1.26
CA PRO A 38 2.24 -13.61 -2.42
C PRO A 38 3.00 -14.90 -2.11
N ARG A 39 3.29 -15.21 -0.83
CA ARG A 39 3.96 -16.46 -0.42
C ARG A 39 3.01 -17.65 -0.33
N ILE A 40 1.70 -17.44 -0.35
CA ILE A 40 0.75 -18.55 -0.26
C ILE A 40 0.80 -19.33 -1.58
N GLY A 41 1.12 -20.62 -1.50
CA GLY A 41 1.21 -21.51 -2.65
C GLY A 41 2.60 -21.55 -3.32
N THR A 42 3.61 -20.87 -2.77
CA THR A 42 4.99 -20.92 -3.30
C THR A 42 5.77 -22.15 -2.85
N GLY A 43 5.21 -23.04 -2.02
CA GLY A 43 5.86 -24.28 -1.57
C GLY A 43 4.97 -25.50 -1.77
N GLY A 44 5.53 -26.69 -1.58
CA GLY A 44 4.84 -27.95 -1.86
C GLY A 44 4.41 -28.01 -3.33
N HIS A 45 3.17 -28.43 -3.57
CA HIS A 45 2.60 -28.57 -4.93
C HIS A 45 1.75 -27.37 -5.38
N GLY A 46 1.96 -26.18 -4.78
CA GLY A 46 1.17 -24.99 -5.11
C GLY A 46 1.61 -24.34 -6.43
N HIS A 47 2.92 -24.32 -6.68
CA HIS A 47 3.57 -23.76 -7.88
C HIS A 47 3.15 -22.32 -8.21
N VAL A 48 2.85 -21.51 -7.20
CA VAL A 48 2.69 -20.07 -7.38
C VAL A 48 4.08 -19.43 -7.48
N PHE A 49 4.28 -18.53 -8.44
CA PHE A 49 5.53 -17.77 -8.54
C PHE A 49 5.57 -16.66 -7.49
N LEU A 50 6.77 -16.31 -7.02
CA LEU A 50 6.98 -15.14 -6.17
C LEU A 50 7.55 -14.00 -7.01
N GLY A 51 6.80 -12.91 -7.17
CA GLY A 51 7.27 -11.78 -7.98
C GLY A 51 6.24 -10.66 -8.12
N ALA A 52 6.67 -9.56 -8.75
CA ALA A 52 5.80 -8.45 -9.10
C ALA A 52 5.06 -8.75 -10.41
N ASN A 53 3.75 -8.54 -10.41
CA ASN A 53 2.92 -8.57 -11.61
C ASN A 53 1.71 -7.64 -11.44
N VAL A 54 1.14 -7.22 -12.55
CA VAL A 54 -0.17 -6.56 -12.61
C VAL A 54 -1.24 -7.57 -13.04
N PRO A 55 -2.53 -7.34 -12.76
CA PRO A 55 -3.59 -8.24 -13.23
C PRO A 55 -3.50 -8.47 -14.74
N PHE A 56 -3.38 -9.74 -15.15
CA PHE A 56 -3.23 -10.16 -16.55
C PHE A 56 -2.00 -9.58 -17.27
N GLY A 57 -0.97 -9.17 -16.53
CA GLY A 57 0.29 -8.67 -17.08
C GLY A 57 1.06 -9.74 -17.86
N TYR A 58 1.77 -9.30 -18.89
CA TYR A 58 2.55 -10.19 -19.77
C TYR A 58 3.92 -10.58 -19.20
N VAL A 59 4.44 -9.78 -18.27
CA VAL A 59 5.76 -9.97 -17.65
C VAL A 59 5.58 -10.25 -16.17
N GLN A 60 6.13 -11.38 -15.73
CA GLN A 60 6.19 -11.79 -14.33
C GLN A 60 7.66 -11.70 -13.89
N LEU A 61 7.99 -10.65 -13.12
CA LEU A 61 9.36 -10.40 -12.68
C LEU A 61 9.52 -10.81 -11.22
N GLY A 62 10.50 -11.67 -10.93
CA GLY A 62 10.77 -12.12 -9.57
C GLY A 62 12.10 -12.87 -9.46
N PRO A 63 12.48 -13.31 -8.25
CA PRO A 63 13.56 -14.26 -8.06
C PRO A 63 13.34 -15.52 -8.90
N THR A 64 14.44 -16.15 -9.31
CA THR A 64 14.41 -17.46 -9.95
C THR A 64 15.54 -18.30 -9.36
N GLU A 65 15.17 -19.43 -8.80
CA GLU A 65 16.07 -20.39 -8.18
C GLU A 65 16.46 -21.48 -9.18
N HIS A 66 17.52 -22.22 -8.86
CA HIS A 66 17.86 -23.41 -9.64
C HIS A 66 16.78 -24.48 -9.50
N THR A 67 16.21 -24.92 -10.62
CA THR A 67 15.17 -25.96 -10.60
C THR A 67 15.70 -27.30 -10.06
N ARG A 68 14.98 -27.89 -9.10
CA ARG A 68 15.26 -29.21 -8.52
C ARG A 68 14.22 -30.27 -8.89
N GLY A 69 13.32 -29.94 -9.82
CA GLY A 69 12.23 -30.80 -10.25
C GLY A 69 10.96 -30.01 -10.54
N TRP A 70 9.84 -30.74 -10.68
CA TRP A 70 8.55 -30.17 -11.02
C TRP A 70 8.03 -29.18 -9.98
N ASP A 71 8.39 -29.36 -8.70
CA ASP A 71 7.96 -28.45 -7.64
C ASP A 71 8.48 -27.01 -7.82
N TRP A 72 9.61 -26.84 -8.49
CA TRP A 72 10.22 -25.55 -8.83
C TRP A 72 9.77 -24.99 -10.19
N CYS A 73 8.72 -25.54 -10.82
CA CYS A 73 8.31 -25.12 -12.17
C CYS A 73 7.88 -23.65 -12.27
N SER A 74 7.46 -23.03 -11.16
CA SER A 74 7.16 -21.60 -11.07
C SER A 74 8.40 -20.70 -11.02
N GLY A 75 9.60 -21.29 -10.89
CA GLY A 75 10.87 -20.60 -10.75
C GLY A 75 11.26 -20.26 -9.30
N TYR A 76 10.37 -20.44 -8.32
CA TYR A 76 10.66 -20.19 -6.90
C TYR A 76 9.94 -21.22 -6.02
N HIS A 77 10.62 -21.73 -5.00
CA HIS A 77 10.03 -22.64 -4.02
C HIS A 77 10.38 -22.23 -2.58
N ASP A 78 9.38 -22.06 -1.71
CA ASP A 78 9.56 -21.48 -0.35
C ASP A 78 10.53 -22.25 0.56
N SER A 79 10.75 -23.54 0.28
CA SER A 79 11.71 -24.37 1.03
C SER A 79 13.15 -24.20 0.57
N ASP A 80 13.41 -23.46 -0.51
CA ASP A 80 14.77 -23.20 -0.97
C ASP A 80 15.45 -22.16 -0.08
N SER A 81 16.77 -22.23 -0.03
CA SER A 81 17.63 -21.37 0.79
C SER A 81 18.67 -20.64 -0.04
N VAL A 82 18.69 -20.86 -1.36
CA VAL A 82 19.61 -20.22 -2.30
C VAL A 82 18.79 -19.60 -3.44
N LEU A 83 19.01 -18.30 -3.66
CA LEU A 83 18.52 -17.55 -4.81
C LEU A 83 19.52 -17.64 -5.97
#